data_AF-A0A7Y7C3M8-F1
#
_entry.id   AF-A0A7Y7C3M8-F1
#
_cell.length_a   1.000
_cell.length_b   1.000
_cell.length_c   1.000
_cell.angle_alpha   90.00
_cell.angle_beta   90.00
_cell.angle_gamma   90.00
#
_symmetry.space_group_name_H-M   'P 1'
#
loop_
_entity.id
_entity.type
_entity.pdbx_description
1 polymer ?
#
loop_
_entity_poly.entity_id
_entity_poly.type
_entity_poly.pdbx_seq_one_letter_code
_entity_poly.pdbx_strand_id
1 'polypeptide(L)'
;MATRRARGSARAHCHSHIDANRLPSSHSQCTTQKELSMPKSNQSAPSVFLRGLLPALAALALAVAAPDASAYSAIYGGGPFYSGGTAVMNDLRGSGFTTVILWSFHIEENGDLIYNDIPVVKNGAYMGDPAWPARLATLKTAPTSVNRIEVSTGAWGVPDFERMSRLVNGTAPGCGTTIVCGTGTHSILYRNFQALKTATGADAVNFDDESAYDLAPTTAFSQMLIGMGYKITFAPYTQQTFWRNLKNNLGSAVDRIYLQVYAGGAGNNPASWNTAMGMTVAPGLWSSHGSGCASGDSPSVVQTRMSNWKASAGISGGFMWLYDDIQKCSAQGTSAQYAAAINTAVSGNTPPVANFSVTVSSLTATFSDASTDADGTITSRVWNFGDGSTSTATHPSRTYASPGNYNVTLTVTDNGGASHGNSQTVSVGSGYANLALNRPTTSSAPCNSSESAAKAVNGSVSGGTTDKFCSLASPAWMQVDLGSARTVSSFTLKHAGAGGESTSWNSRAFTIQTSSDGSTWSTPVTVSNNTGSSSTHAITAASARYIRLNVTTPTQSGDPATRIYEFEVR
;
A
#
# COMPACT_ATOMS: atom_id res chain seq x y z
N MET A 1 -63.12 23.17 34.83
CA MET A 1 -62.36 24.23 35.53
C MET A 1 -61.17 24.60 34.64
N ALA A 2 -61.23 25.75 33.95
CA ALA A 2 -60.72 27.06 34.40
C ALA A 2 -59.19 27.18 34.16
N THR A 3 -58.71 27.67 33.00
CA THR A 3 -58.55 29.08 32.56
C THR A 3 -57.74 29.99 33.49
N ARG A 4 -56.64 30.58 32.96
CA ARG A 4 -56.50 32.06 32.76
C ARG A 4 -55.20 32.47 32.05
N ARG A 5 -55.24 33.66 31.43
CA ARG A 5 -54.14 34.42 30.80
C ARG A 5 -53.76 35.63 31.67
N ALA A 6 -52.51 36.09 31.58
CA ALA A 6 -52.07 37.51 31.50
C ALA A 6 -50.61 37.51 30.98
N ARG A 7 -50.11 38.28 30.00
CA ARG A 7 -50.21 39.69 29.53
C ARG A 7 -49.34 40.70 30.28
N GLY A 8 -48.49 41.40 29.51
CA GLY A 8 -47.69 42.58 29.87
C GLY A 8 -46.22 42.43 29.43
N SER A 9 -45.51 43.24 28.64
CA SER A 9 -45.74 44.45 27.80
C SER A 9 -44.57 45.41 28.02
N ALA A 10 -43.69 45.60 27.03
CA ALA A 10 -43.05 46.90 26.73
C ALA A 10 -42.32 46.87 25.37
N ARG A 11 -42.49 47.93 24.58
CA ARG A 11 -41.68 48.27 23.39
C ARG A 11 -40.77 49.45 23.75
N ALA A 12 -39.62 49.57 23.10
CA ALA A 12 -39.01 50.85 22.76
C ALA A 12 -38.32 50.76 21.39
N HIS A 13 -38.44 51.81 20.57
CA HIS A 13 -37.81 51.93 19.26
C HIS A 13 -36.47 52.67 19.34
N CYS A 14 -35.62 52.50 18.33
CA CYS A 14 -34.87 53.61 17.75
C CYS A 14 -34.99 53.57 16.22
N HIS A 15 -34.97 54.75 15.60
CA HIS A 15 -35.27 54.98 14.19
C HIS A 15 -34.01 55.19 13.35
N SER A 16 -34.15 54.93 12.05
CA SER A 16 -33.26 55.37 10.98
C SER A 16 -33.28 56.90 10.80
N HIS A 17 -32.19 57.47 10.29
CA HIS A 17 -32.28 58.59 9.34
C HIS A 17 -31.15 58.55 8.31
N ILE A 18 -31.51 58.89 7.07
CA ILE A 18 -30.66 59.18 5.92
C ILE A 18 -30.74 60.69 5.69
N ASP A 19 -29.63 61.35 5.33
CA ASP A 19 -29.62 62.21 4.13
C ASP A 19 -28.22 62.68 3.67
N ALA A 20 -28.12 63.06 2.40
CA ALA A 20 -26.87 63.26 1.66
C ALA A 20 -26.55 64.74 1.37
N ASN A 21 -25.28 65.08 1.06
CA ASN A 21 -24.92 65.70 -0.25
C ASN A 21 -23.42 66.04 -0.51
N ARG A 22 -23.12 66.16 -1.82
CA ARG A 22 -22.06 66.92 -2.54
C ARG A 22 -20.60 66.41 -2.70
N LEU A 23 -20.25 66.26 -3.97
CA LEU A 23 -18.96 66.15 -4.68
C LEU A 23 -18.55 67.53 -5.28
N PRO A 24 -17.56 67.72 -6.21
CA PRO A 24 -16.30 67.00 -6.56
C PRO A 24 -15.06 67.92 -6.79
N SER A 25 -13.88 67.34 -7.13
CA SER A 25 -12.85 67.89 -8.07
C SER A 25 -11.84 66.77 -8.44
N SER A 26 -11.65 66.34 -9.72
CA SER A 26 -10.71 66.85 -10.76
C SER A 26 -9.24 66.92 -10.29
N HIS A 27 -8.17 66.46 -10.95
CA HIS A 27 -7.81 66.07 -12.35
C HIS A 27 -6.47 65.26 -12.30
N SER A 28 -5.87 64.61 -13.31
CA SER A 28 -6.21 64.18 -14.69
C SER A 28 -5.14 63.12 -15.14
N GLN A 29 -5.24 62.54 -16.35
CA GLN A 29 -4.17 61.75 -16.99
C GLN A 29 -3.14 62.65 -17.71
N CYS A 30 -1.88 62.17 -17.88
CA CYS A 30 -1.05 62.55 -19.02
C CYS A 30 0.04 61.50 -19.33
N THR A 31 0.13 61.12 -20.61
CA THR A 31 1.17 60.26 -21.19
C THR A 31 2.24 61.09 -21.91
N THR A 32 3.51 60.66 -21.93
CA THR A 32 4.32 60.66 -23.17
C THR A 32 5.65 59.90 -23.01
N GLN A 33 6.08 59.25 -24.11
CA GLN A 33 7.42 58.72 -24.28
C GLN A 33 8.43 59.83 -24.59
N LYS A 34 9.72 59.55 -24.40
CA LYS A 34 10.78 60.17 -25.22
C LYS A 34 11.95 59.20 -25.43
N GLU A 35 12.17 58.81 -26.68
CA GLU A 35 13.37 58.08 -27.10
C GLU A 35 14.62 58.99 -27.01
N LEU A 36 15.79 58.37 -26.87
CA LEU A 36 17.05 58.97 -27.31
C LEU A 36 18.01 57.88 -27.82
N SER A 37 18.78 58.25 -28.84
CA SER A 37 19.35 57.37 -29.88
C SER A 37 20.68 56.70 -29.53
N MET A 38 20.93 55.56 -30.19
CA MET A 38 22.27 54.94 -30.33
C MET A 38 23.26 55.84 -31.09
N PRO A 39 24.55 55.46 -31.10
CA PRO A 39 25.20 55.20 -32.40
C PRO A 39 25.89 53.82 -32.51
N LYS A 40 26.27 53.45 -33.74
CA LYS A 40 26.79 52.13 -34.18
C LYS A 40 28.29 52.16 -34.55
N SER A 41 28.96 51.01 -34.46
CA SER A 41 29.96 50.56 -35.46
C SER A 41 30.16 49.02 -35.34
N ASN A 42 29.78 48.12 -36.26
CA ASN A 42 30.08 47.84 -37.69
C ASN A 42 31.25 46.86 -37.97
N GLN A 43 31.08 46.05 -39.04
CA GLN A 43 31.97 45.09 -39.75
C GLN A 43 31.77 43.59 -39.39
N SER A 44 31.01 42.74 -40.12
CA SER A 44 31.10 42.18 -41.52
C SER A 44 32.01 40.94 -41.65
N ALA A 45 31.47 39.70 -41.67
CA ALA A 45 31.00 38.87 -42.83
C ALA A 45 32.03 37.76 -43.22
N PRO A 46 31.73 36.66 -43.96
CA PRO A 46 30.54 36.33 -44.79
C PRO A 46 29.93 34.89 -44.63
N SER A 47 29.13 34.48 -45.64
CA SER A 47 28.22 33.32 -45.85
C SER A 47 28.88 31.90 -46.02
N VAL A 48 28.20 30.73 -46.16
CA VAL A 48 27.06 30.32 -47.04
C VAL A 48 26.32 29.01 -46.60
N PHE A 49 25.12 28.78 -47.16
CA PHE A 49 24.28 27.54 -47.20
C PHE A 49 23.58 27.13 -45.86
N LEU A 50 22.39 26.51 -45.85
CA LEU A 50 21.54 25.88 -46.89
C LEU A 50 20.03 26.09 -46.56
N ARG A 51 19.12 26.10 -47.54
CA ARG A 51 17.65 26.07 -47.27
C ARG A 51 17.20 24.65 -46.89
N GLY A 52 16.45 24.52 -45.80
CA GLY A 52 15.77 23.28 -45.38
C GLY A 52 14.48 23.59 -44.61
N LEU A 53 13.45 22.76 -44.75
CA LEU A 53 12.12 22.99 -44.19
C LEU A 53 12.14 22.89 -42.65
N LEU A 54 11.39 23.77 -41.96
CA LEU A 54 11.03 23.56 -40.56
C LEU A 54 9.78 22.66 -40.48
N PRO A 55 9.83 21.51 -39.79
CA PRO A 55 8.66 20.97 -39.11
C PRO A 55 8.43 21.74 -37.80
N ALA A 56 7.17 21.98 -37.45
CA ALA A 56 6.84 22.61 -36.17
C ALA A 56 7.13 21.65 -35.02
N LEU A 57 8.13 21.95 -34.17
CA LEU A 57 8.25 21.30 -32.87
C LEU A 57 7.17 21.86 -31.94
N ALA A 58 6.13 21.06 -31.69
CA ALA A 58 5.27 21.27 -30.54
C ALA A 58 6.11 21.08 -29.27
N ALA A 59 6.29 22.15 -28.50
CA ALA A 59 6.92 22.07 -27.19
C ALA A 59 5.98 21.30 -26.25
N LEU A 60 6.21 19.98 -26.11
CA LEU A 60 5.54 19.18 -25.11
C LEU A 60 6.06 19.63 -23.74
N ALA A 61 5.32 20.52 -23.09
CA ALA A 61 5.58 20.87 -21.70
C ALA A 61 5.36 19.62 -20.86
N LEU A 62 6.46 18.96 -20.46
CA LEU A 62 6.41 18.03 -19.34
C LEU A 62 6.02 18.85 -18.12
N ALA A 63 4.74 18.78 -17.74
CA ALA A 63 4.33 19.06 -16.39
C ALA A 63 5.16 18.14 -15.50
N VAL A 64 6.13 18.71 -14.78
CA VAL A 64 6.80 18.01 -13.69
C VAL A 64 5.71 17.74 -12.67
N ALA A 65 5.19 16.52 -12.66
CA ALA A 65 4.32 16.06 -11.61
C ALA A 65 5.08 16.31 -10.30
N ALA A 66 4.46 17.03 -9.37
CA ALA A 66 4.97 17.07 -8.01
C ALA A 66 5.12 15.61 -7.56
N PRO A 67 6.24 15.24 -6.91
CA PRO A 67 6.44 13.86 -6.49
C PRO A 67 5.24 13.44 -5.64
N ASP A 68 4.57 12.34 -6.01
CA ASP A 68 3.44 11.83 -5.26
C ASP A 68 3.85 11.74 -3.79
N ALA A 69 3.14 12.48 -2.94
CA ALA A 69 3.41 12.49 -1.52
C ALA A 69 3.25 11.05 -1.02
N SER A 70 4.37 10.44 -0.62
CA SER A 70 4.43 9.03 -0.25
C SER A 70 3.38 8.72 0.81
N ALA A 71 2.65 7.61 0.65
CA ALA A 71 1.68 7.11 1.62
C ALA A 71 2.17 7.27 3.07
N TYR A 72 1.41 7.98 3.91
CA TYR A 72 1.79 8.21 5.30
C TYR A 72 0.63 8.09 6.29
N SER A 73 0.94 7.53 7.45
CA SER A 73 0.05 7.50 8.61
C SER A 73 0.74 8.16 9.80
N ALA A 74 0.00 8.97 10.56
CA ALA A 74 0.50 9.66 11.75
C ALA A 74 -0.34 9.33 13.00
N ILE A 75 0.29 9.43 14.17
CA ILE A 75 -0.35 9.24 15.47
C ILE A 75 0.01 10.39 16.41
N TYR A 76 -1.01 11.04 16.97
CA TYR A 76 -0.87 12.00 18.08
C TYR A 76 -0.83 11.24 19.41
N GLY A 77 -0.06 11.73 20.38
CA GLY A 77 -0.05 11.18 21.74
C GLY A 77 0.76 12.04 22.71
N GLY A 78 0.39 11.96 23.99
CA GLY A 78 0.94 12.80 25.06
C GLY A 78 1.65 12.01 26.15
N GLY A 79 1.02 11.93 27.33
CA GLY A 79 1.60 11.34 28.54
C GLY A 79 2.38 10.03 28.31
N PRO A 80 1.84 9.04 27.56
CA PRO A 80 2.53 7.79 27.26
C PRO A 80 3.81 7.94 26.44
N PHE A 81 3.89 8.90 25.51
CA PHE A 81 5.09 9.13 24.70
C PHE A 81 6.26 9.68 25.56
N TYR A 82 5.96 10.32 26.68
CA TYR A 82 6.96 10.72 27.67
C TYR A 82 7.27 9.61 28.68
N SER A 83 6.24 9.18 29.41
CA SER A 83 6.35 8.37 30.63
C SER A 83 6.28 6.86 30.40
N GLY A 84 5.71 6.38 29.28
CA GLY A 84 5.55 4.96 28.97
C GLY A 84 6.84 4.23 28.56
N GLY A 85 7.97 4.95 28.49
CA GLY A 85 9.30 4.38 28.35
C GLY A 85 9.52 3.56 27.06
N THR A 86 10.41 2.57 27.14
CA THR A 86 10.81 1.76 25.99
C THR A 86 9.66 0.89 25.44
N ALA A 87 8.68 0.53 26.27
CA ALA A 87 7.52 -0.26 25.83
C ALA A 87 6.69 0.50 24.78
N VAL A 88 6.40 1.78 25.03
CA VAL A 88 5.69 2.65 24.07
C VAL A 88 6.51 2.87 22.80
N MET A 89 7.83 3.09 22.91
CA MET A 89 8.68 3.24 21.72
C MET A 89 8.71 1.97 20.86
N ASN A 90 8.74 0.78 21.48
CA ASN A 90 8.69 -0.48 20.74
C ASN A 90 7.33 -0.74 20.08
N ASP A 91 6.23 -0.41 20.75
CA ASP A 91 4.88 -0.48 20.18
C ASP A 91 4.73 0.47 18.97
N LEU A 92 5.14 1.73 19.11
CA LEU A 92 5.16 2.69 17.99
C LEU A 92 6.04 2.20 16.83
N ARG A 93 7.24 1.67 17.11
CA ARG A 93 8.14 1.14 16.09
C ARG A 93 7.53 -0.03 15.31
N GLY A 94 6.80 -0.91 16.01
CA GLY A 94 6.12 -2.07 15.46
C GLY A 94 4.72 -1.79 14.88
N SER A 95 4.15 -0.61 15.14
CA SER A 95 2.80 -0.26 14.69
C SER A 95 2.67 -0.11 13.18
N GLY A 96 3.72 0.29 12.48
CA GLY A 96 3.62 0.66 11.06
C GLY A 96 3.11 2.09 10.81
N PHE A 97 2.87 2.90 11.86
CA PHE A 97 2.78 4.35 11.70
C PHE A 97 4.10 4.89 11.11
N THR A 98 4.01 5.90 10.26
CA THR A 98 5.19 6.54 9.65
C THR A 98 5.67 7.78 10.42
N THR A 99 4.76 8.40 11.18
CA THR A 99 4.98 9.69 11.84
C THR A 99 4.44 9.67 13.26
N VAL A 100 5.26 10.06 14.23
CA VAL A 100 4.87 10.23 15.63
C VAL A 100 4.80 11.72 15.95
N ILE A 101 3.65 12.18 16.43
CA ILE A 101 3.40 13.59 16.76
C ILE A 101 3.29 13.71 18.28
N LEU A 102 4.31 14.32 18.87
CA LEU A 102 4.44 14.56 20.30
C LEU A 102 3.54 15.73 20.68
N TRP A 103 2.36 15.46 21.25
CA TRP A 103 1.33 16.45 21.59
C TRP A 103 0.98 16.42 23.09
N SER A 104 0.78 17.53 23.79
CA SER A 104 0.93 18.94 23.42
C SER A 104 2.17 19.56 24.09
N PHE A 105 2.88 20.39 23.34
CA PHE A 105 3.84 21.35 23.90
C PHE A 105 3.15 22.69 24.10
N HIS A 106 3.16 23.15 25.34
CA HIS A 106 2.68 24.46 25.72
C HIS A 106 3.84 25.45 25.82
N ILE A 107 3.62 26.66 25.31
CA ILE A 107 4.54 27.79 25.43
C ILE A 107 4.05 28.61 26.62
N GLU A 108 4.86 28.76 27.65
CA GLU A 108 4.54 29.62 28.79
C GLU A 108 4.81 31.09 28.52
N GLU A 109 4.26 31.97 29.38
CA GLU A 109 4.39 33.43 29.24
C GLU A 109 5.85 33.90 29.20
N ASN A 110 6.75 33.17 29.87
CA ASN A 110 8.18 33.43 29.87
C ASN A 110 8.95 32.72 28.74
N GLY A 111 8.24 31.98 27.88
CA GLY A 111 8.78 31.19 26.77
C GLY A 111 9.17 29.75 27.11
N ASP A 112 9.19 29.34 28.38
CA ASP A 112 9.49 27.95 28.78
C ASP A 112 8.51 26.96 28.14
N LEU A 113 8.97 25.72 27.87
CA LEU A 113 8.15 24.70 27.19
C LEU A 113 7.76 23.58 28.16
N ILE A 114 6.46 23.34 28.23
CA ILE A 114 5.84 22.28 29.04
C ILE A 114 5.30 21.22 28.09
N TYR A 115 5.60 19.94 28.34
CA TYR A 115 5.04 18.80 27.59
C TYR A 115 4.17 17.98 28.54
N ASN A 116 2.86 17.90 28.27
CA ASN A 116 1.89 17.17 29.09
C ASN A 116 2.07 17.47 30.61
N ASP A 117 1.90 18.74 31.00
CA ASP A 117 2.08 19.30 32.35
C ASP A 117 3.50 19.22 32.97
N ILE A 118 4.50 18.70 32.25
CA ILE A 118 5.89 18.60 32.73
C ILE A 118 6.78 19.65 32.03
N PRO A 119 7.44 20.57 32.77
CA PRO A 119 8.45 21.46 32.19
C PRO A 119 9.62 20.65 31.59
N VAL A 120 9.85 20.79 30.29
CA VAL A 120 10.87 20.03 29.55
C VAL A 120 11.97 20.91 28.96
N VAL A 121 11.71 22.19 28.71
CA VAL A 121 12.74 23.15 28.27
C VAL A 121 12.58 24.47 29.02
N LYS A 122 13.69 25.00 29.53
CA LYS A 122 13.73 26.26 30.26
C LYS A 122 14.99 27.05 29.94
N ASN A 123 14.84 28.34 29.67
CA ASN A 123 15.95 29.27 29.38
C ASN A 123 17.05 28.72 28.42
N GLY A 124 16.65 28.00 27.37
CA GLY A 124 17.54 27.43 26.36
C GLY A 124 18.17 26.08 26.72
N ALA A 125 17.76 25.44 27.81
CA ALA A 125 18.25 24.13 28.23
C ALA A 125 17.10 23.11 28.30
N TYR A 126 17.34 21.90 27.80
CA TYR A 126 16.47 20.77 28.06
C TYR A 126 16.61 20.34 29.53
N MET A 127 15.48 20.18 30.22
CA MET A 127 15.38 19.85 31.65
C MET A 127 14.50 18.61 31.93
N GLY A 128 13.97 17.98 30.88
CA GLY A 128 13.17 16.76 31.02
C GLY A 128 13.99 15.52 31.37
N ASP A 129 13.36 14.35 31.25
CA ASP A 129 14.00 13.05 31.49
C ASP A 129 15.24 12.89 30.57
N PRO A 130 16.47 12.78 31.14
CA PRO A 130 17.70 12.71 30.35
C PRO A 130 17.78 11.47 29.45
N ALA A 131 16.97 10.42 29.71
CA ALA A 131 16.89 9.24 28.86
C ALA A 131 15.83 9.36 27.74
N TRP A 132 14.93 10.35 27.76
CA TRP A 132 13.88 10.50 26.75
C TRP A 132 14.42 10.78 25.34
N PRO A 133 15.45 11.64 25.13
CA PRO A 133 16.07 11.83 23.81
C PRO A 133 16.58 10.52 23.19
N ALA A 134 17.23 9.67 23.99
CA ALA A 134 17.71 8.36 23.55
C ALA A 134 16.56 7.40 23.19
N ARG A 135 15.45 7.46 23.93
CA ARG A 135 14.24 6.68 23.64
C ARG A 135 13.58 7.13 22.32
N LEU A 136 13.40 8.43 22.12
CA LEU A 136 12.84 8.99 20.87
C LEU A 136 13.70 8.64 19.65
N ALA A 137 15.03 8.68 19.77
CA ALA A 137 15.93 8.31 18.69
C ALA A 137 15.73 6.86 18.21
N THR A 138 15.26 5.94 19.07
CA THR A 138 14.94 4.57 18.64
C THR A 138 13.80 4.49 17.64
N LEU A 139 12.86 5.45 17.65
CA LEU A 139 11.71 5.48 16.74
C LEU A 139 12.15 5.50 15.27
N LYS A 140 13.27 6.15 14.94
CA LYS A 140 13.79 6.24 13.56
C LYS A 140 14.87 5.17 13.26
N THR A 141 15.05 4.19 14.15
CA THR A 141 16.03 3.10 14.01
C THR A 141 15.33 1.82 13.56
N ALA A 142 15.77 1.28 12.41
CA ALA A 142 15.22 0.06 11.83
C ALA A 142 15.35 -1.18 12.77
N PRO A 143 14.44 -2.18 12.66
CA PRO A 143 13.25 -2.20 11.83
C PRO A 143 12.13 -1.31 12.41
N THR A 144 11.54 -0.47 11.56
CA THR A 144 10.38 0.38 11.86
C THR A 144 9.91 1.10 10.59
N SER A 145 8.63 1.49 10.53
CA SER A 145 8.11 2.41 9.51
C SER A 145 8.22 3.89 9.91
N VAL A 146 8.49 4.20 11.19
CA VAL A 146 8.56 5.58 11.67
C VAL A 146 9.81 6.26 11.11
N ASN A 147 9.59 7.23 10.22
CA ASN A 147 10.65 8.02 9.59
C ASN A 147 10.58 9.50 9.98
N ARG A 148 9.57 9.91 10.76
CA ARG A 148 9.34 11.29 11.12
C ARG A 148 8.82 11.47 12.55
N ILE A 149 9.38 12.45 13.26
CA ILE A 149 8.92 12.92 14.57
C ILE A 149 8.52 14.39 14.42
N GLU A 150 7.35 14.77 14.93
CA GLU A 150 6.90 16.16 14.99
C GLU A 150 6.61 16.55 16.44
N VAL A 151 6.81 17.83 16.78
CA VAL A 151 6.38 18.41 18.07
C VAL A 151 5.15 19.28 17.83
N SER A 152 4.02 18.97 18.46
CA SER A 152 2.79 19.75 18.32
C SER A 152 2.74 20.84 19.38
N THR A 153 2.61 22.09 18.93
CA THR A 153 2.46 23.28 19.78
C THR A 153 1.01 23.72 19.76
N GLY A 154 0.44 23.98 20.94
CA GLY A 154 -0.98 24.29 21.10
C GLY A 154 -1.82 23.10 21.58
N ALA A 155 -3.00 23.41 22.10
CA ALA A 155 -4.12 22.50 22.33
C ALA A 155 -5.41 23.32 22.58
N TRP A 156 -6.58 22.68 22.46
CA TRP A 156 -7.86 23.31 22.81
C TRP A 156 -7.84 23.93 24.22
N GLY A 157 -8.17 25.22 24.30
CA GLY A 157 -8.33 25.94 25.57
C GLY A 157 -7.03 26.43 26.24
N VAL A 158 -5.85 26.22 25.63
CA VAL A 158 -4.56 26.72 26.16
C VAL A 158 -4.05 27.88 25.30
N PRO A 159 -3.73 29.06 25.88
CA PRO A 159 -3.43 30.28 25.11
C PRO A 159 -1.99 30.34 24.57
N ASP A 160 -1.51 29.24 23.98
CA ASP A 160 -0.12 29.08 23.54
C ASP A 160 0.26 30.04 22.41
N PHE A 161 -0.63 30.21 21.43
CA PHE A 161 -0.38 31.09 20.29
C PHE A 161 -0.50 32.57 20.66
N GLU A 162 -1.31 32.93 21.65
CA GLU A 162 -1.37 34.28 22.20
C GLU A 162 -0.09 34.61 23.00
N ARG A 163 0.42 33.65 23.79
CA ARG A 163 1.71 33.77 24.50
C ARG A 163 2.88 33.87 23.53
N MET A 164 2.94 32.98 22.54
CA MET A 164 3.89 33.03 21.43
C MET A 164 3.82 34.40 20.73
N SER A 165 2.62 34.90 20.43
CA SER A 165 2.45 36.20 19.75
C SER A 165 2.97 37.37 20.59
N ARG A 166 2.77 37.37 21.91
CA ARG A 166 3.37 38.35 22.81
C ARG A 166 4.90 38.24 22.88
N LEU A 167 5.44 37.03 22.90
CA LEU A 167 6.89 36.79 22.88
C LEU A 167 7.52 37.21 21.55
N VAL A 168 6.88 36.98 20.40
CA VAL A 168 7.35 37.44 19.09
C VAL A 168 7.29 38.96 18.98
N ASN A 169 6.19 39.58 19.42
CA ASN A 169 5.99 41.03 19.35
C ASN A 169 6.75 41.81 20.44
N GLY A 170 7.43 41.14 21.37
CA GLY A 170 8.17 41.77 22.46
C GLY A 170 7.29 42.39 23.56
N THR A 171 6.03 41.96 23.67
CA THR A 171 5.02 42.48 24.60
C THR A 171 4.71 41.56 25.78
N ALA A 172 5.36 40.39 25.87
CA ALA A 172 5.22 39.50 27.03
C ALA A 172 5.89 40.11 28.28
N PRO A 173 5.37 39.86 29.49
CA PRO A 173 6.00 40.24 30.76
C PRO A 173 7.47 39.82 30.83
N GLY A 174 8.37 40.77 31.05
CA GLY A 174 9.82 40.54 31.14
C GLY A 174 10.59 40.74 29.83
N CYS A 175 9.91 40.93 28.68
CA CYS A 175 10.58 41.28 27.43
C CYS A 175 11.44 42.55 27.60
N GLY A 176 12.71 42.47 27.17
CA GLY A 176 13.67 43.57 27.25
C GLY A 176 14.28 43.79 28.65
N THR A 177 13.89 43.00 29.66
CA THR A 177 14.50 43.05 31.01
C THR A 177 15.04 41.69 31.45
N THR A 178 14.17 40.72 31.71
CA THR A 178 14.54 39.35 32.11
C THR A 178 14.51 38.36 30.94
N ILE A 179 13.87 38.73 29.83
CA ILE A 179 13.65 37.87 28.66
C ILE A 179 14.08 38.61 27.38
N VAL A 180 14.90 37.94 26.57
CA VAL A 180 15.16 38.35 25.18
C VAL A 180 14.01 37.82 24.32
N CYS A 181 13.18 38.71 23.80
CA CYS A 181 12.00 38.38 23.02
C CYS A 181 12.26 38.50 21.50
N GLY A 182 11.24 38.21 20.69
CA GLY A 182 11.34 38.15 19.24
C GLY A 182 11.79 36.79 18.70
N THR A 183 12.32 36.80 17.46
CA THR A 183 12.66 35.59 16.68
C THR A 183 14.14 35.49 16.29
N GLY A 184 14.98 36.40 16.79
CA GLY A 184 16.43 36.33 16.58
C GLY A 184 17.09 35.19 17.36
N THR A 185 18.31 34.80 16.99
CA THR A 185 19.05 33.64 17.55
C THR A 185 19.27 33.65 19.07
N HIS A 186 19.12 34.80 19.72
CA HIS A 186 19.26 34.95 21.17
C HIS A 186 17.91 34.94 21.92
N SER A 187 16.78 34.97 21.20
CA SER A 187 15.47 35.03 21.82
C SER A 187 15.13 33.75 22.59
N ILE A 188 14.23 33.87 23.56
CA ILE A 188 13.82 32.73 24.37
C ILE A 188 13.13 31.66 23.53
N LEU A 189 12.29 32.05 22.57
CA LEU A 189 11.66 31.15 21.62
C LEU A 189 12.72 30.43 20.77
N TYR A 190 13.74 31.14 20.26
CA TYR A 190 14.80 30.52 19.48
C TYR A 190 15.56 29.48 20.30
N ARG A 191 16.05 29.87 21.48
CA ARG A 191 16.87 29.00 22.33
C ARG A 191 16.07 27.79 22.84
N ASN A 192 14.79 27.97 23.18
CA ASN A 192 13.96 26.88 23.67
C ASN A 192 13.59 25.88 22.56
N PHE A 193 13.22 26.35 21.36
CA PHE A 193 12.96 25.43 20.24
C PHE A 193 14.23 24.77 19.70
N GLN A 194 15.39 25.41 19.79
CA GLN A 194 16.67 24.77 19.49
C GLN A 194 16.97 23.64 20.48
N ALA A 195 16.83 23.87 21.78
CA ALA A 195 17.00 22.83 22.80
C ALA A 195 15.98 21.69 22.62
N LEU A 196 14.73 22.01 22.28
CA LEU A 196 13.70 21.02 21.99
C LEU A 196 14.06 20.18 20.74
N LYS A 197 14.56 20.79 19.66
CA LYS A 197 15.00 20.08 18.46
C LYS A 197 16.14 19.11 18.78
N THR A 198 17.11 19.55 19.57
CA THR A 198 18.24 18.72 20.01
C THR A 198 17.77 17.54 20.88
N ALA A 199 16.79 17.75 21.77
CA ALA A 199 16.26 16.71 22.64
C ALA A 199 15.33 15.70 21.92
N THR A 200 14.56 16.13 20.92
CA THR A 200 13.54 15.29 20.27
C THR A 200 13.99 14.70 18.94
N GLY A 201 14.96 15.31 18.27
CA GLY A 201 15.30 15.01 16.87
C GLY A 201 14.18 15.36 15.88
N ALA A 202 13.21 16.19 16.29
CA ALA A 202 12.00 16.43 15.52
C ALA A 202 12.25 17.13 14.17
N ASP A 203 11.59 16.59 13.15
CA ASP A 203 11.66 17.03 11.75
C ASP A 203 10.77 18.26 11.51
N ALA A 204 9.63 18.34 12.19
CA ALA A 204 8.66 19.43 12.05
C ALA A 204 8.12 19.95 13.40
N VAL A 205 7.60 21.18 13.36
CA VAL A 205 6.69 21.69 14.38
C VAL A 205 5.28 21.69 13.79
N ASN A 206 4.37 21.02 14.48
CA ASN A 206 2.95 21.00 14.16
C ASN A 206 2.22 22.11 14.94
N PHE A 207 1.32 22.84 14.28
CA PHE A 207 0.56 23.93 14.89
C PHE A 207 -0.89 23.54 15.12
N ASP A 208 -1.26 23.41 16.39
CA ASP A 208 -2.62 23.19 16.90
C ASP A 208 -3.18 24.53 17.44
N ASP A 209 -3.14 25.58 16.60
CA ASP A 209 -3.70 26.90 16.94
C ASP A 209 -5.22 26.84 16.83
N GLU A 210 -5.87 26.68 17.97
CA GLU A 210 -7.32 26.63 18.06
C GLU A 210 -7.97 27.95 18.50
N SER A 211 -7.19 28.96 18.92
CA SER A 211 -7.70 30.18 19.57
C SER A 211 -7.23 31.51 18.96
N ALA A 212 -5.94 31.66 18.64
CA ALA A 212 -5.35 32.97 18.39
C ALA A 212 -5.51 33.41 16.92
N TYR A 213 -5.12 32.54 15.99
CA TYR A 213 -5.14 32.79 14.54
C TYR A 213 -4.45 34.11 14.11
N ASP A 214 -3.41 34.55 14.83
CA ASP A 214 -2.69 35.79 14.52
C ASP A 214 -1.59 35.56 13.46
N LEU A 215 -1.87 35.99 12.23
CA LEU A 215 -1.09 35.65 11.05
C LEU A 215 0.34 36.21 11.07
N ALA A 216 0.53 37.44 11.56
CA ALA A 216 1.82 38.12 11.49
C ALA A 216 2.88 37.51 12.43
N PRO A 217 2.65 37.39 13.76
CA PRO A 217 3.62 36.76 14.65
C PRO A 217 3.78 35.26 14.36
N THR A 218 2.70 34.55 13.98
CA THR A 218 2.80 33.13 13.60
C THR A 218 3.68 32.93 12.36
N THR A 219 3.62 33.85 11.38
CA THR A 219 4.53 33.84 10.22
C THR A 219 5.98 34.04 10.65
N ALA A 220 6.27 35.02 11.52
CA ALA A 220 7.63 35.29 11.99
C ALA A 220 8.19 34.14 12.85
N PHE A 221 7.37 33.54 13.71
CA PHE A 221 7.71 32.35 14.49
C PHE A 221 8.01 31.15 13.60
N SER A 222 7.19 30.91 12.58
CA SER A 222 7.44 29.86 11.60
C SER A 222 8.77 30.06 10.86
N GLN A 223 9.06 31.29 10.42
CA GLN A 223 10.33 31.62 9.75
C GLN A 223 11.56 31.35 10.65
N MET A 224 11.45 31.61 11.95
CA MET A 224 12.46 31.26 12.94
C MET A 224 12.71 29.73 12.99
N LEU A 225 11.64 28.94 13.08
CA LEU A 225 11.70 27.48 13.12
C LEU A 225 12.27 26.89 11.82
N ILE A 226 11.85 27.42 10.66
CA ILE A 226 12.38 27.06 9.35
C ILE A 226 13.89 27.33 9.28
N GLY A 227 14.36 28.45 9.85
CA GLY A 227 15.78 28.76 9.99
C GLY A 227 16.58 27.77 10.85
N MET A 228 15.93 26.98 11.72
CA MET A 228 16.54 25.86 12.45
C MET A 228 16.48 24.52 11.70
N GLY A 229 15.93 24.49 10.48
CA GLY A 229 15.69 23.25 9.75
C GLY A 229 14.48 22.45 10.28
N TYR A 230 13.46 23.12 10.81
CA TYR A 230 12.14 22.50 10.97
C TYR A 230 11.31 22.65 9.68
N LYS A 231 10.52 21.63 9.38
CA LYS A 231 9.30 21.76 8.58
C LYS A 231 8.16 22.29 9.45
N ILE A 232 7.12 22.81 8.82
CA ILE A 232 5.91 23.28 9.49
C ILE A 232 4.75 22.38 9.05
N THR A 233 3.91 21.96 9.99
CA THR A 233 2.65 21.29 9.69
C THR A 233 1.53 21.93 10.49
N PHE A 234 0.28 21.76 10.05
CA PHE A 234 -0.89 22.37 10.70
C PHE A 234 -1.85 21.28 11.18
N ALA A 235 -2.60 21.53 12.26
CA ALA A 235 -3.67 20.66 12.77
C ALA A 235 -5.06 21.35 12.73
N PRO A 236 -5.51 21.89 11.57
CA PRO A 236 -6.70 22.74 11.56
C PRO A 236 -8.00 21.98 11.81
N TYR A 237 -8.88 22.56 12.63
CA TYR A 237 -10.31 22.19 12.66
C TYR A 237 -11.22 23.26 12.03
N THR A 238 -10.74 24.49 11.84
CA THR A 238 -11.51 25.64 11.34
C THR A 238 -10.59 26.72 10.72
N GLN A 239 -11.12 27.91 10.40
CA GLN A 239 -10.36 29.09 9.96
C GLN A 239 -9.52 28.90 8.68
N GLN A 240 -10.10 28.30 7.63
CA GLN A 240 -9.44 28.08 6.33
C GLN A 240 -8.70 29.30 5.76
N THR A 241 -9.22 30.53 5.97
CA THR A 241 -8.57 31.74 5.47
C THR A 241 -7.25 32.05 6.19
N PHE A 242 -7.17 31.82 7.51
CA PHE A 242 -5.91 31.95 8.25
C PHE A 242 -4.89 30.92 7.76
N TRP A 243 -5.23 29.63 7.76
CA TRP A 243 -4.30 28.56 7.38
C TRP A 243 -3.81 28.66 5.93
N ARG A 244 -4.68 29.05 4.99
CA ARG A 244 -4.28 29.35 3.60
C ARG A 244 -3.29 30.52 3.54
N ASN A 245 -3.55 31.60 4.25
CA ASN A 245 -2.67 32.77 4.24
C ASN A 245 -1.32 32.46 4.89
N LEU A 246 -1.31 31.72 6.01
CA LEU A 246 -0.08 31.26 6.65
C LEU A 246 0.71 30.31 5.73
N LYS A 247 0.06 29.33 5.09
CA LYS A 247 0.69 28.48 4.06
C LYS A 247 1.32 29.32 2.96
N ASN A 248 0.62 30.33 2.45
CA ASN A 248 1.12 31.17 1.37
C ASN A 248 2.34 32.00 1.79
N ASN A 249 2.40 32.46 3.04
CA ASN A 249 3.57 33.17 3.59
C ASN A 249 4.80 32.26 3.77
N LEU A 250 4.59 30.95 3.97
CA LEU A 250 5.65 29.98 4.30
C LEU A 250 6.06 29.09 3.12
N GLY A 251 5.24 29.01 2.07
CA GLY A 251 5.53 28.22 0.87
C GLY A 251 5.76 26.73 1.16
N SER A 252 6.79 26.16 0.55
CA SER A 252 7.16 24.72 0.65
C SER A 252 7.79 24.30 2.00
N ALA A 253 7.85 25.21 2.98
CA ALA A 253 8.13 24.84 4.36
C ALA A 253 6.94 24.12 5.02
N VAL A 254 5.71 24.40 4.55
CA VAL A 254 4.51 23.67 4.94
C VAL A 254 4.38 22.45 4.04
N ASP A 255 4.64 21.25 4.59
CA ASP A 255 4.63 20.00 3.83
C ASP A 255 3.49 19.04 4.19
N ARG A 256 2.79 19.25 5.30
CA ARG A 256 1.60 18.47 5.69
C ARG A 256 0.55 19.32 6.41
N ILE A 257 -0.72 18.94 6.24
CA ILE A 257 -1.86 19.52 6.95
C ILE A 257 -2.70 18.36 7.49
N TYR A 258 -2.73 18.23 8.81
CA TYR A 258 -3.48 17.24 9.57
C TYR A 258 -4.88 17.79 9.87
N LEU A 259 -5.79 17.66 8.91
CA LEU A 259 -7.15 18.16 9.02
C LEU A 259 -7.95 17.36 10.07
N GLN A 260 -8.36 18.02 11.16
CA GLN A 260 -9.25 17.41 12.13
C GLN A 260 -10.64 17.18 11.51
N VAL A 261 -11.09 15.92 11.45
CA VAL A 261 -12.44 15.52 11.03
C VAL A 261 -13.19 14.75 12.16
N TYR A 262 -12.85 15.09 13.40
CA TYR A 262 -13.50 14.69 14.67
C TYR A 262 -13.86 15.92 15.51
N ALA A 263 -14.63 15.73 16.58
CA ALA A 263 -15.03 16.77 17.53
C ALA A 263 -15.50 18.09 16.86
N GLY A 264 -14.89 19.23 17.17
CA GLY A 264 -15.21 20.53 16.56
C GLY A 264 -14.99 20.58 15.04
N GLY A 265 -14.09 19.74 14.52
CA GLY A 265 -13.82 19.56 13.10
C GLY A 265 -14.69 18.51 12.40
N ALA A 266 -15.64 17.84 13.07
CA ALA A 266 -16.36 16.69 12.50
C ALA A 266 -17.12 16.96 11.18
N GLY A 267 -17.46 18.22 10.88
CA GLY A 267 -18.08 18.63 9.62
C GLY A 267 -17.10 18.90 8.45
N ASN A 268 -15.79 18.81 8.68
CA ASN A 268 -14.77 19.12 7.67
C ASN A 268 -14.73 18.07 6.54
N ASN A 269 -14.58 18.56 5.30
CA ASN A 269 -14.48 17.74 4.11
C ASN A 269 -13.08 17.85 3.46
N PRO A 270 -12.31 16.76 3.31
CA PRO A 270 -10.96 16.82 2.75
C PRO A 270 -10.85 17.39 1.34
N ALA A 271 -11.81 17.16 0.43
CA ALA A 271 -11.75 17.72 -0.93
C ALA A 271 -11.93 19.25 -0.94
N SER A 272 -12.83 19.77 -0.09
CA SER A 272 -13.00 21.20 0.14
C SER A 272 -11.72 21.84 0.70
N TRP A 273 -11.12 21.21 1.71
CA TRP A 273 -9.86 21.66 2.30
C TRP A 273 -8.67 21.56 1.34
N ASN A 274 -8.59 20.51 0.50
CA ASN A 274 -7.57 20.41 -0.56
C ASN A 274 -7.64 21.61 -1.51
N THR A 275 -8.85 21.99 -1.91
CA THR A 275 -9.11 23.15 -2.77
C THR A 275 -8.74 24.45 -2.06
N ALA A 276 -9.12 24.60 -0.79
CA ALA A 276 -8.83 25.80 0.00
C ALA A 276 -7.34 26.00 0.31
N MET A 277 -6.59 24.91 0.50
CA MET A 277 -5.16 24.94 0.80
C MET A 277 -4.28 24.90 -0.45
N GLY A 278 -4.77 24.38 -1.58
CA GLY A 278 -3.96 24.14 -2.78
C GLY A 278 -2.88 23.07 -2.55
N MET A 279 -3.18 22.05 -1.74
CA MET A 279 -2.37 20.85 -1.48
C MET A 279 -3.24 19.76 -0.85
N THR A 280 -2.81 18.49 -0.89
CA THR A 280 -3.53 17.40 -0.20
C THR A 280 -3.42 17.52 1.32
N VAL A 281 -4.53 17.46 2.03
CA VAL A 281 -4.61 17.33 3.49
C VAL A 281 -4.74 15.86 3.90
N ALA A 282 -4.26 15.53 5.09
CA ALA A 282 -4.48 14.25 5.75
C ALA A 282 -5.62 14.39 6.77
N PRO A 283 -6.81 13.81 6.54
CA PRO A 283 -7.86 13.77 7.56
C PRO A 283 -7.42 12.96 8.78
N GLY A 284 -7.89 13.36 9.96
CA GLY A 284 -7.69 12.62 11.20
C GLY A 284 -8.98 12.15 11.85
N LEU A 285 -8.94 10.98 12.47
CA LEU A 285 -10.08 10.37 13.15
C LEU A 285 -9.77 10.13 14.62
N TRP A 286 -10.81 10.19 15.46
CA TRP A 286 -10.71 9.79 16.85
C TRP A 286 -10.86 8.27 16.94
N SER A 287 -9.85 7.57 17.47
CA SER A 287 -9.92 6.15 17.83
C SER A 287 -11.02 5.87 18.84
N SER A 288 -11.33 4.59 19.06
CA SER A 288 -12.21 4.18 20.16
C SER A 288 -11.77 4.76 21.50
N HIS A 289 -12.67 5.44 22.21
CA HIS A 289 -12.38 6.24 23.40
C HIS A 289 -13.59 6.35 24.37
N GLY A 290 -13.40 7.09 25.45
CA GLY A 290 -14.45 7.42 26.43
C GLY A 290 -14.68 6.33 27.49
N SER A 291 -15.86 6.35 28.11
CA SER A 291 -16.26 5.30 29.07
C SER A 291 -16.71 4.05 28.32
N GLY A 292 -16.18 2.88 28.69
CA GLY A 292 -16.47 1.62 28.00
C GLY A 292 -15.96 1.53 26.56
N CYS A 293 -15.16 2.50 26.08
CA CYS A 293 -14.59 2.54 24.73
C CYS A 293 -15.64 2.53 23.59
N ALA A 294 -16.83 3.08 23.86
CA ALA A 294 -17.99 3.04 22.96
C ALA A 294 -18.12 4.24 22.00
N SER A 295 -17.25 5.25 22.12
CA SER A 295 -17.19 6.42 21.24
C SER A 295 -15.99 6.34 20.31
N GLY A 296 -16.01 7.05 19.18
CA GLY A 296 -14.92 7.06 18.19
C GLY A 296 -15.00 5.91 17.18
N ASP A 297 -14.06 5.91 16.23
CA ASP A 297 -14.03 4.96 15.13
C ASP A 297 -13.13 3.77 15.46
N SER A 298 -13.57 2.56 15.12
CA SER A 298 -12.73 1.35 15.12
C SER A 298 -11.83 1.30 13.88
N PRO A 299 -10.79 0.42 13.85
CA PRO A 299 -9.91 0.31 12.68
C PRO A 299 -10.63 0.05 11.34
N SER A 300 -11.70 -0.75 11.33
CA SER A 300 -12.49 -1.01 10.12
C SER A 300 -13.29 0.21 9.64
N VAL A 301 -13.80 1.03 10.57
CA VAL A 301 -14.46 2.30 10.24
C VAL A 301 -13.43 3.32 9.73
N VAL A 302 -12.27 3.42 10.38
CA VAL A 302 -11.13 4.24 9.92
C VAL A 302 -10.75 3.90 8.49
N GLN A 303 -10.49 2.62 8.19
CA GLN A 303 -10.15 2.15 6.84
C GLN A 303 -11.22 2.53 5.82
N THR A 304 -12.50 2.30 6.14
CA THR A 304 -13.63 2.64 5.26
C THR A 304 -13.69 4.14 4.96
N ARG A 305 -13.55 5.00 5.98
CA ARG A 305 -13.57 6.46 5.82
C ARG A 305 -12.36 6.96 5.04
N MET A 306 -11.17 6.45 5.33
CA MET A 306 -9.93 6.79 4.61
C MET A 306 -10.01 6.38 3.14
N SER A 307 -10.50 5.17 2.81
CA SER A 307 -10.66 4.72 1.41
C SER A 307 -11.66 5.59 0.64
N ASN A 308 -12.77 5.99 1.28
CA ASN A 308 -13.72 6.92 0.68
C ASN A 308 -13.10 8.30 0.39
N TRP A 309 -12.23 8.81 1.28
CA TRP A 309 -11.48 10.04 1.04
C TRP A 309 -10.31 9.87 0.06
N LYS A 310 -9.72 8.68 -0.05
CA LYS A 310 -8.75 8.37 -1.11
C LYS A 310 -9.40 8.49 -2.48
N ALA A 311 -10.58 7.89 -2.64
CA ALA A 311 -11.35 7.93 -3.89
C ALA A 311 -11.91 9.34 -4.22
N SER A 312 -12.44 10.06 -3.22
CA SER A 312 -13.13 11.34 -3.44
C SER A 312 -12.26 12.60 -3.34
N ALA A 313 -11.14 12.54 -2.63
CA ALA A 313 -10.26 13.69 -2.38
C ALA A 313 -8.78 13.42 -2.71
N GLY A 314 -8.39 12.19 -3.07
CA GLY A 314 -7.01 11.87 -3.45
C GLY A 314 -6.00 11.96 -2.29
N ILE A 315 -6.43 11.70 -1.05
CA ILE A 315 -5.55 11.83 0.13
C ILE A 315 -4.30 10.94 0.00
N SER A 316 -3.16 11.45 0.47
CA SER A 316 -1.87 10.74 0.53
C SER A 316 -1.55 10.23 1.94
N GLY A 317 -2.34 10.61 2.94
CA GLY A 317 -2.17 10.14 4.29
C GLY A 317 -3.36 10.45 5.18
N GLY A 318 -3.27 9.99 6.43
CA GLY A 318 -4.25 10.24 7.47
C GLY A 318 -3.59 10.23 8.85
N PHE A 319 -4.34 10.58 9.89
CA PHE A 319 -3.85 10.46 11.26
C PHE A 319 -4.88 9.89 12.24
N MET A 320 -4.37 9.38 13.35
CA MET A 320 -5.20 9.01 14.50
C MET A 320 -4.99 9.95 15.67
N TRP A 321 -6.11 10.24 16.32
CA TRP A 321 -6.22 10.91 17.61
C TRP A 321 -6.86 9.92 18.60
N LEU A 322 -6.27 9.55 19.72
CA LEU A 322 -4.87 9.72 20.11
C LEU A 322 -4.38 8.41 20.75
N TYR A 323 -3.07 8.26 20.82
CA TYR A 323 -2.43 7.04 21.31
C TYR A 323 -2.85 6.65 22.73
N ASP A 324 -3.06 7.64 23.59
CA ASP A 324 -3.52 7.51 24.97
C ASP A 324 -4.86 6.74 25.05
N ASP A 325 -5.80 7.03 24.15
CA ASP A 325 -7.06 6.30 24.03
C ASP A 325 -6.86 4.91 23.41
N ILE A 326 -5.98 4.76 22.41
CA ILE A 326 -5.64 3.45 21.82
C ILE A 326 -5.09 2.49 22.89
N GLN A 327 -4.23 2.95 23.80
CA GLN A 327 -3.74 2.12 24.90
C GLN A 327 -4.87 1.70 25.84
N LYS A 328 -5.67 2.68 26.28
CA LYS A 328 -6.81 2.48 27.19
C LYS A 328 -7.91 1.58 26.61
N CYS A 329 -8.12 1.66 25.30
CA CYS A 329 -9.15 0.98 24.54
C CYS A 329 -8.59 -0.08 23.57
N SER A 330 -7.43 -0.65 23.89
CA SER A 330 -6.69 -1.62 23.07
C SER A 330 -7.49 -2.86 22.64
N ALA A 331 -8.54 -3.22 23.38
CA ALA A 331 -9.48 -4.28 22.99
C ALA A 331 -10.36 -3.93 21.76
N GLN A 332 -10.51 -2.65 21.40
CA GLN A 332 -11.25 -2.18 20.22
C GLN A 332 -10.33 -1.94 19.00
N GLY A 333 -9.03 -1.84 19.21
CA GLY A 333 -8.03 -1.69 18.15
C GLY A 333 -6.65 -1.35 18.70
N THR A 334 -5.62 -2.03 18.20
CA THR A 334 -4.21 -1.73 18.54
C THR A 334 -3.65 -0.61 17.66
N SER A 335 -2.53 -0.02 18.11
CA SER A 335 -1.71 0.93 17.33
C SER A 335 -1.46 0.41 15.90
N ALA A 336 -1.09 -0.87 15.78
CA ALA A 336 -0.85 -1.53 14.50
C ALA A 336 -2.09 -1.66 13.61
N GLN A 337 -3.25 -1.98 14.18
CA GLN A 337 -4.50 -2.10 13.41
C GLN A 337 -4.96 -0.73 12.88
N TYR A 338 -4.81 0.33 13.66
CA TYR A 338 -5.12 1.69 13.21
C TYR A 338 -4.15 2.20 12.15
N ALA A 339 -2.85 1.91 12.29
CA ALA A 339 -1.86 2.25 11.26
C ALA A 339 -2.14 1.50 9.94
N ALA A 340 -2.39 0.20 10.01
CA ALA A 340 -2.77 -0.62 8.85
C ALA A 340 -4.03 -0.08 8.15
N ALA A 341 -5.07 0.24 8.93
CA ALA A 341 -6.32 0.82 8.41
C ALA A 341 -6.11 2.11 7.59
N ILE A 342 -5.19 2.99 8.02
CA ILE A 342 -4.81 4.17 7.22
C ILE A 342 -3.94 3.76 6.03
N ASN A 343 -2.89 2.97 6.26
CA ASN A 343 -1.91 2.60 5.25
C ASN A 343 -2.59 1.92 4.05
N THR A 344 -3.31 0.80 4.26
CA THR A 344 -4.07 0.08 3.23
C THR A 344 -5.03 0.99 2.44
N ALA A 345 -5.66 1.95 3.11
CA ALA A 345 -6.57 2.89 2.46
C ALA A 345 -5.85 3.94 1.59
N VAL A 346 -4.63 4.35 1.93
CA VAL A 346 -3.90 5.41 1.19
C VAL A 346 -2.86 4.90 0.20
N SER A 347 -2.30 3.69 0.40
CA SER A 347 -1.48 2.97 -0.60
C SER A 347 -2.33 2.31 -1.68
N GLY A 348 -3.60 2.03 -1.37
CA GLY A 348 -4.37 0.99 -2.06
C GLY A 348 -4.09 -0.37 -1.43
N ASN A 349 -5.01 -1.31 -1.64
CA ASN A 349 -4.92 -2.65 -1.08
C ASN A 349 -4.34 -3.62 -2.11
N THR A 350 -3.20 -4.24 -1.79
CA THR A 350 -2.59 -5.29 -2.61
C THR A 350 -3.28 -6.62 -2.30
N PRO A 351 -3.88 -7.33 -3.26
CA PRO A 351 -4.50 -8.62 -2.97
C PRO A 351 -3.47 -9.61 -2.39
N PRO A 352 -3.85 -10.44 -1.41
CA PRO A 352 -2.97 -11.44 -0.83
C PRO A 352 -2.58 -12.46 -1.89
N VAL A 353 -1.50 -13.21 -1.68
CA VAL A 353 -1.08 -14.29 -2.58
C VAL A 353 -1.45 -15.62 -1.95
N ALA A 354 -2.53 -16.23 -2.45
CA ALA A 354 -2.94 -17.58 -2.03
C ALA A 354 -1.90 -18.62 -2.46
N ASN A 355 -1.40 -19.42 -1.52
CA ASN A 355 -0.44 -20.48 -1.82
C ASN A 355 -0.58 -21.65 -0.85
N PHE A 356 -0.30 -22.87 -1.32
CA PHE A 356 -0.31 -24.06 -0.47
C PHE A 356 0.54 -25.20 -1.04
N SER A 357 0.91 -26.13 -0.16
CA SER A 357 1.45 -27.44 -0.50
C SER A 357 0.51 -28.56 -0.03
N VAL A 358 0.62 -29.74 -0.66
CA VAL A 358 -0.19 -30.92 -0.33
C VAL A 358 0.68 -32.16 -0.16
N THR A 359 0.34 -33.02 0.80
CA THR A 359 0.89 -34.38 0.94
C THR A 359 -0.25 -35.39 0.84
N VAL A 360 -0.07 -36.46 0.07
CA VAL A 360 -1.11 -37.48 -0.15
C VAL A 360 -0.66 -38.83 0.41
N SER A 361 -1.56 -39.51 1.13
CA SER A 361 -1.41 -40.90 1.58
C SER A 361 -2.70 -41.66 1.29
N SER A 362 -2.63 -42.64 0.39
CA SER A 362 -3.82 -43.34 -0.14
C SER A 362 -4.87 -42.34 -0.64
N LEU A 363 -6.08 -42.35 -0.08
CA LEU A 363 -7.19 -41.44 -0.42
C LEU A 363 -7.18 -40.11 0.36
N THR A 364 -6.22 -39.89 1.25
CA THR A 364 -6.17 -38.71 2.12
C THR A 364 -5.13 -37.70 1.63
N ALA A 365 -5.57 -36.47 1.37
CA ALA A 365 -4.72 -35.31 1.11
C ALA A 365 -4.69 -34.38 2.34
N THR A 366 -3.50 -33.99 2.78
CA THR A 366 -3.29 -33.02 3.86
C THR A 366 -2.62 -31.78 3.30
N PHE A 367 -3.18 -30.61 3.61
CA PHE A 367 -2.82 -29.33 3.02
C PHE A 367 -2.12 -28.43 4.03
N SER A 368 -1.18 -27.63 3.54
CA SER A 368 -0.52 -26.59 4.33
C SER A 368 -0.60 -25.28 3.56
N ASP A 369 -1.46 -24.37 4.04
CA ASP A 369 -1.46 -22.96 3.66
C ASP A 369 -0.07 -22.33 3.87
N ALA A 370 0.41 -21.66 2.82
CA ALA A 370 1.64 -20.89 2.75
C ALA A 370 1.39 -19.50 2.13
N SER A 371 0.13 -19.03 2.20
CA SER A 371 -0.31 -17.75 1.64
C SER A 371 0.31 -16.58 2.39
N THR A 372 0.63 -15.52 1.66
CA THR A 372 1.21 -14.28 2.21
C THR A 372 0.38 -13.07 1.86
N ASP A 373 0.47 -12.05 2.69
CA ASP A 373 -0.06 -10.73 2.44
C ASP A 373 1.09 -9.73 2.62
N ALA A 374 1.21 -8.75 1.72
CA ALA A 374 2.36 -7.86 1.62
C ALA A 374 2.14 -6.52 2.33
N ASP A 375 0.90 -6.06 2.43
CA ASP A 375 0.49 -4.81 3.08
C ASP A 375 -0.58 -5.03 4.17
N GLY A 376 -1.02 -6.26 4.40
CA GLY A 376 -2.01 -6.61 5.42
C GLY A 376 -1.83 -7.96 6.12
N THR A 377 -2.98 -8.56 6.49
CA THR A 377 -3.13 -9.83 7.18
C THR A 377 -4.32 -10.60 6.60
N ILE A 378 -4.16 -11.92 6.41
CA ILE A 378 -5.22 -12.80 5.89
C ILE A 378 -6.29 -13.06 6.95
N THR A 379 -7.45 -12.43 6.76
CA THR A 379 -8.64 -12.54 7.64
C THR A 379 -9.51 -13.76 7.35
N SER A 380 -9.55 -14.24 6.10
CA SER A 380 -10.44 -15.32 5.67
C SER A 380 -9.76 -16.34 4.77
N ARG A 381 -10.21 -17.60 4.85
CA ARG A 381 -9.73 -18.75 4.06
C ARG A 381 -10.93 -19.60 3.65
N VAL A 382 -11.00 -19.96 2.38
CA VAL A 382 -12.02 -20.85 1.82
C VAL A 382 -11.34 -21.87 0.92
N TRP A 383 -11.36 -23.12 1.33
CA TRP A 383 -10.95 -24.27 0.53
C TRP A 383 -12.17 -24.85 -0.21
N ASN A 384 -11.97 -25.25 -1.46
CA ASN A 384 -12.84 -26.16 -2.19
C ASN A 384 -11.98 -27.34 -2.64
N PHE A 385 -12.34 -28.56 -2.24
CA PHE A 385 -11.51 -29.74 -2.48
C PHE A 385 -11.75 -30.43 -3.83
N GLY A 386 -12.57 -29.85 -4.71
CA GLY A 386 -12.85 -30.38 -6.05
C GLY A 386 -13.83 -31.56 -6.09
N ASP A 387 -14.31 -32.02 -4.93
CA ASP A 387 -15.32 -33.08 -4.77
C ASP A 387 -16.68 -32.54 -4.26
N GLY A 388 -16.84 -31.22 -4.23
CA GLY A 388 -18.01 -30.53 -3.67
C GLY A 388 -17.91 -30.19 -2.18
N SER A 389 -16.88 -30.65 -1.47
CA SER A 389 -16.65 -30.29 -0.07
C SER A 389 -15.73 -29.08 0.09
N THR A 390 -15.86 -28.39 1.24
CA THR A 390 -15.14 -27.15 1.55
C THR A 390 -14.58 -27.14 2.97
N SER A 391 -13.68 -26.19 3.28
CA SER A 391 -13.19 -25.94 4.63
C SER A 391 -12.74 -24.48 4.81
N THR A 392 -12.69 -24.01 6.05
CA THR A 392 -12.15 -22.69 6.44
C THR A 392 -10.91 -22.81 7.34
N ALA A 393 -10.43 -24.03 7.63
CA ALA A 393 -9.25 -24.24 8.45
C ALA A 393 -7.95 -23.83 7.72
N THR A 394 -6.93 -23.40 8.46
CA THR A 394 -5.62 -23.01 7.91
C THR A 394 -4.88 -24.18 7.27
N HIS A 395 -4.88 -25.34 7.92
CA HIS A 395 -4.18 -26.55 7.43
C HIS A 395 -5.15 -27.75 7.44
N PRO A 396 -6.08 -27.85 6.48
CA PRO A 396 -7.09 -28.91 6.47
C PRO A 396 -6.52 -30.25 5.98
N SER A 397 -7.30 -31.31 6.22
CA SER A 397 -7.09 -32.63 5.61
C SER A 397 -8.41 -33.15 5.04
N ARG A 398 -8.35 -33.86 3.91
CA ARG A 398 -9.50 -34.36 3.15
C ARG A 398 -9.26 -35.80 2.70
N THR A 399 -10.15 -36.71 3.12
CA THR A 399 -10.18 -38.11 2.64
C THR A 399 -11.26 -38.29 1.58
N TYR A 400 -10.85 -38.48 0.33
CA TYR A 400 -11.76 -38.65 -0.81
C TYR A 400 -12.42 -40.03 -0.82
N ALA A 401 -13.64 -40.11 -1.38
CA ALA A 401 -14.40 -41.35 -1.43
C ALA A 401 -13.89 -42.36 -2.47
N SER A 402 -13.21 -41.87 -3.51
CA SER A 402 -12.68 -42.65 -4.63
C SER A 402 -11.27 -42.16 -5.00
N PRO A 403 -10.43 -43.02 -5.61
CA PRO A 403 -9.24 -42.57 -6.31
C PRO A 403 -9.60 -41.59 -7.44
N GLY A 404 -8.73 -40.61 -7.71
CA GLY A 404 -8.96 -39.65 -8.79
C GLY A 404 -8.09 -38.40 -8.72
N ASN A 405 -8.33 -37.50 -9.66
CA ASN A 405 -7.75 -36.15 -9.71
C ASN A 405 -8.80 -35.13 -9.29
N TYR A 406 -8.46 -34.31 -8.30
CA TYR A 406 -9.36 -33.29 -7.74
C TYR A 406 -8.73 -31.91 -7.89
N ASN A 407 -9.46 -30.95 -8.48
CA ASN A 407 -8.99 -29.58 -8.60
C ASN A 407 -9.27 -28.84 -7.29
N VAL A 408 -8.26 -28.72 -6.44
CA VAL A 408 -8.36 -28.10 -5.12
C VAL A 408 -8.03 -26.63 -5.23
N THR A 409 -8.90 -25.77 -4.72
CA THR A 409 -8.72 -24.31 -4.70
C THR A 409 -8.67 -23.79 -3.27
N LEU A 410 -7.69 -22.95 -2.97
CA LEU A 410 -7.64 -22.10 -1.78
C LEU A 410 -7.88 -20.66 -2.21
N THR A 411 -8.94 -20.04 -1.68
CA THR A 411 -9.17 -18.59 -1.75
C THR A 411 -8.88 -17.98 -0.38
N VAL A 412 -8.08 -16.91 -0.35
CA VAL A 412 -7.80 -16.13 0.87
C VAL A 412 -8.24 -14.69 0.71
N THR A 413 -8.67 -14.06 1.81
CA THR A 413 -9.10 -12.66 1.89
C THR A 413 -8.25 -11.92 2.93
N ASP A 414 -7.81 -10.71 2.61
CA ASP A 414 -7.03 -9.83 3.49
C ASP A 414 -7.93 -9.00 4.45
N ASN A 415 -7.35 -8.04 5.18
CA ASN A 415 -8.09 -7.05 5.96
C ASN A 415 -8.55 -5.83 5.14
N GLY A 416 -8.08 -5.66 3.91
CA GLY A 416 -8.56 -4.67 2.94
C GLY A 416 -9.88 -5.06 2.24
N GLY A 417 -10.25 -6.34 2.30
CA GLY A 417 -11.37 -6.94 1.59
C GLY A 417 -11.05 -7.50 0.20
N ALA A 418 -9.80 -7.44 -0.29
CA ALA A 418 -9.44 -8.11 -1.54
C ALA A 418 -9.15 -9.59 -1.31
N SER A 419 -9.11 -10.37 -2.39
CA SER A 419 -8.96 -11.82 -2.33
C SER A 419 -8.21 -12.36 -3.53
N HIS A 420 -7.55 -13.50 -3.33
CA HIS A 420 -6.88 -14.25 -4.38
C HIS A 420 -7.18 -15.74 -4.23
N GLY A 421 -7.32 -16.42 -5.35
CA GLY A 421 -7.53 -17.87 -5.43
C GLY A 421 -6.36 -18.56 -6.12
N ASN A 422 -5.90 -19.68 -5.57
CA ASN A 422 -4.91 -20.55 -6.21
C ASN A 422 -5.46 -21.97 -6.28
N SER A 423 -5.26 -22.65 -7.42
CA SER A 423 -5.81 -23.97 -7.71
C SER A 423 -4.70 -24.95 -8.09
N GLN A 424 -4.74 -26.17 -7.55
CA GLN A 424 -3.83 -27.26 -7.87
C GLN A 424 -4.60 -28.57 -8.08
N THR A 425 -4.19 -29.38 -9.06
CA THR A 425 -4.72 -30.74 -9.23
C THR A 425 -4.06 -31.69 -8.24
N VAL A 426 -4.86 -32.33 -7.38
CA VAL A 426 -4.41 -33.30 -6.38
C VAL A 426 -4.85 -34.70 -6.79
N SER A 427 -3.89 -35.59 -6.99
CA SER A 427 -4.13 -37.00 -7.32
C SER A 427 -4.13 -37.87 -6.06
N VAL A 428 -5.15 -38.69 -5.86
CA VAL A 428 -5.29 -39.58 -4.69
C VAL A 428 -5.62 -41.02 -5.10
N GLY A 429 -5.19 -41.97 -4.26
CA GLY A 429 -5.34 -43.42 -4.45
C GLY A 429 -4.10 -44.13 -5.02
N SER A 430 -3.97 -45.42 -4.72
CA SER A 430 -2.90 -46.28 -5.27
C SER A 430 -3.13 -46.54 -6.76
N GLY A 431 -2.07 -46.43 -7.58
CA GLY A 431 -2.14 -46.59 -9.04
C GLY A 431 -2.52 -45.31 -9.83
N TYR A 432 -2.60 -44.14 -9.18
CA TYR A 432 -2.90 -42.87 -9.86
C TYR A 432 -1.70 -41.92 -10.01
N ALA A 433 -0.58 -42.22 -9.34
CA ALA A 433 0.67 -41.49 -9.53
C ALA A 433 1.26 -41.76 -10.93
N ASN A 434 1.52 -40.71 -11.70
CA ASN A 434 2.23 -40.84 -12.98
C ASN A 434 3.70 -41.24 -12.73
N LEU A 435 4.02 -42.51 -12.91
CA LEU A 435 5.35 -43.09 -12.75
C LEU A 435 6.36 -42.53 -13.76
N ALA A 436 5.90 -42.03 -14.92
CA ALA A 436 6.74 -41.40 -15.91
C ALA A 436 7.12 -39.94 -15.57
N LEU A 437 6.44 -39.31 -14.61
CA LEU A 437 6.62 -37.89 -14.30
C LEU A 437 8.09 -37.55 -14.00
N ASN A 438 8.63 -36.64 -14.81
CA ASN A 438 10.02 -36.16 -14.80
C ASN A 438 11.07 -37.28 -14.87
N ARG A 439 10.76 -38.41 -15.53
CA ARG A 439 11.71 -39.52 -15.73
C ARG A 439 12.64 -39.29 -16.93
N PRO A 440 13.85 -39.86 -16.92
CA PRO A 440 14.73 -39.87 -18.09
C PRO A 440 14.04 -40.48 -19.32
N THR A 441 14.25 -39.85 -20.48
CA THR A 441 13.70 -40.31 -21.76
C THR A 441 14.76 -40.40 -22.86
N THR A 442 14.51 -41.28 -23.83
CA THR A 442 15.22 -41.35 -25.11
C THR A 442 14.20 -41.46 -26.25
N SER A 443 14.53 -41.01 -27.46
CA SER A 443 13.55 -40.98 -28.56
C SER A 443 14.19 -40.97 -29.94
N SER A 444 13.35 -41.09 -30.97
CA SER A 444 13.66 -40.60 -32.31
C SER A 444 13.99 -39.10 -32.28
N ALA A 445 14.68 -38.61 -33.31
CA ALA A 445 15.10 -37.21 -33.40
C ALA A 445 13.89 -36.25 -33.28
N PRO A 446 13.95 -35.24 -32.39
CA PRO A 446 12.85 -34.32 -32.20
C PRO A 446 12.78 -33.29 -33.34
N CYS A 447 11.60 -32.70 -33.56
CA CYS A 447 11.41 -31.66 -34.60
C CYS A 447 12.28 -30.41 -34.35
N ASN A 448 12.56 -30.09 -33.08
CA ASN A 448 13.57 -29.11 -32.65
C ASN A 448 14.04 -29.42 -31.22
N SER A 449 15.03 -28.67 -30.73
CA SER A 449 15.64 -28.87 -29.41
C SER A 449 14.71 -28.65 -28.21
N SER A 450 13.64 -27.86 -28.37
CA SER A 450 12.65 -27.63 -27.30
C SER A 450 11.57 -28.72 -27.20
N GLU A 451 11.40 -29.55 -28.23
CA GLU A 451 10.32 -30.55 -28.36
C GLU A 451 10.80 -32.00 -28.14
N SER A 452 11.71 -32.18 -27.20
CA SER A 452 12.25 -33.49 -26.82
C SER A 452 11.23 -34.37 -26.09
N ALA A 453 11.50 -35.68 -26.00
CA ALA A 453 10.65 -36.62 -25.25
C ALA A 453 10.47 -36.29 -23.75
N ALA A 454 11.34 -35.47 -23.16
CA ALA A 454 11.18 -34.98 -21.79
C ALA A 454 9.97 -34.04 -21.62
N LYS A 455 9.49 -33.41 -22.71
CA LYS A 455 8.26 -32.62 -22.70
C LYS A 455 7.03 -33.48 -22.48
N ALA A 456 6.99 -34.66 -23.09
CA ALA A 456 5.87 -35.60 -22.97
C ALA A 456 5.85 -36.39 -21.65
N VAL A 457 6.59 -35.98 -20.62
CA VAL A 457 6.56 -36.60 -19.28
C VAL A 457 6.71 -35.56 -18.16
N ASN A 458 6.43 -34.29 -18.44
CA ASN A 458 6.63 -33.19 -17.48
C ASN A 458 5.37 -32.91 -16.63
N GLY A 459 4.25 -33.58 -16.90
CA GLY A 459 2.97 -33.36 -16.22
C GLY A 459 2.18 -32.14 -16.71
N SER A 460 2.56 -31.56 -17.84
CA SER A 460 1.94 -30.38 -18.44
C SER A 460 1.39 -30.68 -19.84
N VAL A 461 0.30 -29.99 -20.18
CA VAL A 461 -0.21 -29.88 -21.56
C VAL A 461 -0.44 -28.41 -21.94
N SER A 462 -0.05 -27.47 -21.08
CA SER A 462 -0.46 -26.07 -21.13
C SER A 462 0.67 -25.09 -21.45
N GLY A 463 1.92 -25.55 -21.63
CA GLY A 463 3.07 -24.72 -22.03
C GLY A 463 3.05 -24.25 -23.50
N GLY A 464 1.89 -24.26 -24.16
CA GLY A 464 1.73 -23.85 -25.56
C GLY A 464 2.23 -24.90 -26.56
N THR A 465 2.44 -24.47 -27.81
CA THR A 465 2.79 -25.40 -28.91
C THR A 465 4.16 -26.06 -28.79
N THR A 466 5.06 -25.58 -27.91
CA THR A 466 6.39 -26.16 -27.69
C THR A 466 6.44 -27.17 -26.53
N ASP A 467 5.32 -27.40 -25.84
CA ASP A 467 5.24 -28.29 -24.67
C ASP A 467 4.85 -29.72 -25.06
N LYS A 468 5.51 -30.24 -26.10
CA LYS A 468 5.23 -31.57 -26.67
C LYS A 468 6.51 -32.26 -27.11
N PHE A 469 6.50 -33.59 -27.08
CA PHE A 469 7.38 -34.38 -27.93
C PHE A 469 6.89 -34.26 -29.38
N CYS A 470 7.75 -33.75 -30.26
CA CYS A 470 7.50 -33.72 -31.70
C CYS A 470 8.56 -34.56 -32.42
N SER A 471 8.19 -35.41 -33.37
CA SER A 471 9.16 -36.08 -34.25
C SER A 471 8.63 -36.28 -35.66
N LEU A 472 9.50 -36.08 -36.66
CA LEU A 472 9.26 -36.34 -38.09
C LEU A 472 9.73 -37.74 -38.54
N ALA A 473 10.24 -38.56 -37.62
CA ALA A 473 10.61 -39.94 -37.93
C ALA A 473 9.37 -40.80 -38.23
N SER A 474 9.51 -41.78 -39.12
CA SER A 474 8.43 -42.71 -39.47
C SER A 474 8.96 -44.16 -39.45
N PRO A 475 8.59 -44.99 -38.45
CA PRO A 475 7.82 -44.63 -37.26
C PRO A 475 8.61 -43.74 -36.29
N ALA A 476 7.91 -42.87 -35.56
CA ALA A 476 8.48 -42.13 -34.43
C ALA A 476 8.44 -43.00 -33.16
N TRP A 477 9.35 -42.79 -32.22
CA TRP A 477 9.33 -43.50 -30.95
C TRP A 477 9.89 -42.66 -29.80
N MET A 478 9.41 -42.95 -28.58
CA MET A 478 10.00 -42.47 -27.33
C MET A 478 10.01 -43.58 -26.28
N GLN A 479 10.98 -43.56 -25.38
CA GLN A 479 11.13 -44.50 -24.29
C GLN A 479 11.36 -43.74 -22.98
N VAL A 480 10.72 -44.21 -21.90
CA VAL A 480 10.85 -43.70 -20.54
C VAL A 480 11.55 -44.75 -19.68
N ASP A 481 12.53 -44.34 -18.85
CA ASP A 481 13.10 -45.19 -17.79
C ASP A 481 12.50 -44.79 -16.42
N LEU A 482 11.70 -45.68 -15.83
CA LEU A 482 11.10 -45.47 -14.51
C LEU A 482 12.16 -45.48 -13.38
N GLY A 483 13.39 -45.91 -13.65
CA GLY A 483 14.54 -45.96 -12.75
C GLY A 483 14.67 -47.29 -11.99
N SER A 484 13.56 -47.97 -11.74
CA SER A 484 13.49 -49.34 -11.24
C SER A 484 12.26 -50.05 -11.77
N ALA A 485 12.15 -51.36 -11.57
CA ALA A 485 10.94 -52.09 -11.93
C ALA A 485 9.78 -51.67 -11.02
N ARG A 486 8.64 -51.32 -11.62
CA ARG A 486 7.40 -50.88 -10.99
C ARG A 486 6.25 -51.73 -11.52
N THR A 487 5.21 -51.93 -10.71
CA THR A 487 3.93 -52.41 -11.24
C THR A 487 3.31 -51.31 -12.09
N VAL A 488 2.98 -51.63 -13.34
CA VAL A 488 2.29 -50.77 -14.30
C VAL A 488 1.00 -51.46 -14.72
N SER A 489 -0.09 -50.68 -14.78
CA SER A 489 -1.48 -51.13 -14.94
C SER A 489 -2.26 -50.32 -15.98
N SER A 490 -1.82 -49.10 -16.31
CA SER A 490 -2.40 -48.32 -17.40
C SER A 490 -1.44 -47.28 -17.99
N PHE A 491 -1.80 -46.82 -19.18
CA PHE A 491 -1.14 -45.72 -19.89
C PHE A 491 -2.16 -44.66 -20.30
N THR A 492 -1.79 -43.39 -20.27
CA THR A 492 -2.59 -42.32 -20.90
C THR A 492 -1.70 -41.50 -21.82
N LEU A 493 -2.15 -41.29 -23.05
CA LEU A 493 -1.53 -40.38 -24.00
C LEU A 493 -2.40 -39.14 -24.17
N LYS A 494 -1.78 -37.96 -24.08
CA LYS A 494 -2.31 -36.67 -24.50
C LYS A 494 -1.72 -36.35 -25.87
N HIS A 495 -2.58 -36.26 -26.88
CA HIS A 495 -2.23 -36.03 -28.27
C HIS A 495 -2.26 -34.52 -28.59
N ALA A 496 -1.95 -34.12 -29.82
CA ALA A 496 -1.96 -32.73 -30.29
C ALA A 496 -3.16 -31.90 -29.77
N GLY A 497 -4.38 -32.42 -29.91
CA GLY A 497 -5.60 -31.74 -29.50
C GLY A 497 -5.83 -31.62 -27.98
N ALA A 498 -5.00 -32.23 -27.14
CA ALA A 498 -5.02 -32.01 -25.69
C ALA A 498 -4.16 -30.83 -25.26
N GLY A 499 -3.17 -30.44 -26.08
CA GLY A 499 -2.38 -29.22 -25.92
C GLY A 499 -2.88 -28.02 -26.73
N GLY A 500 -4.10 -28.10 -27.28
CA GLY A 500 -4.73 -27.02 -28.02
C GLY A 500 -4.41 -26.95 -29.52
N GLU A 501 -3.64 -27.89 -30.08
CA GLU A 501 -3.45 -28.01 -31.53
C GLU A 501 -4.67 -28.64 -32.23
N SER A 502 -4.65 -28.73 -33.56
CA SER A 502 -5.73 -29.38 -34.32
C SER A 502 -5.92 -30.84 -33.92
N THR A 503 -7.17 -31.25 -33.65
CA THR A 503 -7.50 -32.66 -33.38
C THR A 503 -7.22 -33.57 -34.57
N SER A 504 -7.15 -33.04 -35.80
CA SER A 504 -6.69 -33.79 -36.98
C SER A 504 -5.23 -34.23 -36.90
N TRP A 505 -4.43 -33.63 -36.00
CA TRP A 505 -3.05 -34.02 -35.72
C TRP A 505 -2.90 -34.99 -34.54
N ASN A 506 -4.00 -35.53 -34.00
CA ASN A 506 -3.93 -36.59 -32.99
C ASN A 506 -3.29 -37.85 -33.58
N SER A 507 -2.39 -38.50 -32.82
CA SER A 507 -1.71 -39.72 -33.28
C SER A 507 -2.71 -40.82 -33.53
N ARG A 508 -2.73 -41.36 -34.76
CA ARG A 508 -3.80 -42.24 -35.26
C ARG A 508 -3.54 -43.72 -34.99
N ALA A 509 -2.28 -44.16 -35.12
CA ALA A 509 -1.88 -45.53 -34.82
C ALA A 509 -0.55 -45.56 -34.06
N PHE A 510 -0.48 -46.41 -33.04
CA PHE A 510 0.67 -46.55 -32.15
C PHE A 510 0.64 -47.86 -31.36
N THR A 511 1.80 -48.27 -30.84
CA THR A 511 1.92 -49.35 -29.85
C THR A 511 2.61 -48.84 -28.59
N ILE A 512 2.26 -49.42 -27.44
CA ILE A 512 2.98 -49.22 -26.18
C ILE A 512 3.55 -50.55 -25.74
N GLN A 513 4.84 -50.55 -25.44
CA GLN A 513 5.63 -51.71 -25.06
C GLN A 513 6.20 -51.55 -23.66
N THR A 514 6.33 -52.66 -22.95
CA THR A 514 6.90 -52.70 -21.60
C THR A 514 8.06 -53.69 -21.53
N SER A 515 9.06 -53.37 -20.71
CA SER A 515 10.22 -54.20 -20.46
C SER A 515 10.76 -53.99 -19.05
N SER A 516 11.26 -55.05 -18.42
CA SER A 516 11.93 -54.99 -17.11
C SER A 516 13.45 -54.86 -17.23
N ASP A 517 14.04 -55.34 -18.33
CA ASP A 517 15.48 -55.47 -18.58
C ASP A 517 16.01 -54.47 -19.64
N GLY A 518 15.14 -53.98 -20.54
CA GLY A 518 15.45 -53.13 -21.68
C GLY A 518 15.68 -53.90 -22.99
N SER A 519 15.81 -55.22 -22.91
CA SER A 519 16.07 -56.14 -24.04
C SER A 519 14.84 -56.95 -24.44
N THR A 520 14.05 -57.42 -23.49
CA THR A 520 12.87 -58.25 -23.69
C THR A 520 11.62 -57.39 -23.59
N TRP A 521 10.84 -57.31 -24.66
CA TRP A 521 9.70 -56.39 -24.77
C TRP A 521 8.38 -57.13 -24.97
N SER A 522 7.37 -56.78 -24.17
CA SER A 522 5.97 -57.14 -24.41
C SER A 522 5.22 -55.94 -25.01
N THR A 523 4.17 -56.17 -25.80
CA THR A 523 3.38 -55.10 -26.45
C THR A 523 1.93 -55.16 -25.99
N PRO A 524 1.60 -54.71 -24.76
CA PRO A 524 0.26 -54.83 -24.19
C PRO A 524 -0.76 -53.86 -24.80
N VAL A 525 -0.33 -52.84 -25.55
CA VAL A 525 -1.23 -51.88 -26.23
C VAL A 525 -0.89 -51.81 -27.71
N THR A 526 -1.91 -52.01 -28.56
CA THR A 526 -1.86 -51.77 -30.00
C THR A 526 -3.11 -51.00 -30.41
N VAL A 527 -2.91 -49.84 -31.05
CA VAL A 527 -3.98 -48.93 -31.47
C VAL A 527 -3.79 -48.63 -32.96
N SER A 528 -4.85 -48.82 -33.75
CA SER A 528 -4.83 -48.60 -35.20
C SER A 528 -5.61 -47.37 -35.66
N ASN A 529 -6.52 -46.84 -34.83
CA ASN A 529 -7.54 -45.89 -35.26
C ASN A 529 -7.97 -44.88 -34.17
N ASN A 530 -7.02 -44.30 -33.42
CA ASN A 530 -7.31 -43.27 -32.43
C ASN A 530 -7.75 -41.95 -33.10
N THR A 531 -8.86 -41.40 -32.62
CA THR A 531 -9.35 -40.07 -33.00
C THR A 531 -9.32 -39.08 -31.84
N GLY A 532 -9.18 -39.57 -30.60
CA GLY A 532 -9.30 -38.78 -29.37
C GLY A 532 -8.04 -37.97 -29.05
N SER A 533 -8.25 -36.78 -28.50
CA SER A 533 -7.18 -35.90 -27.98
C SER A 533 -6.52 -36.46 -26.71
N SER A 534 -7.22 -37.32 -25.98
CA SER A 534 -6.68 -38.10 -24.86
C SER A 534 -7.13 -39.55 -25.05
N SER A 535 -6.23 -40.52 -24.86
CA SER A 535 -6.59 -41.95 -24.86
C SER A 535 -5.90 -42.68 -23.71
N THR A 536 -6.68 -43.47 -22.97
CA THR A 536 -6.21 -44.26 -21.82
C THR A 536 -6.39 -45.75 -22.12
N HIS A 537 -5.37 -46.53 -21.80
CA HIS A 537 -5.23 -47.94 -22.15
C HIS A 537 -4.90 -48.71 -20.87
N ALA A 538 -5.88 -49.44 -20.34
CA ALA A 538 -5.65 -50.36 -19.23
C ALA A 538 -4.97 -51.63 -19.72
N ILE A 539 -4.09 -52.19 -18.91
CA ILE A 539 -3.37 -53.44 -19.17
C ILE A 539 -3.51 -54.38 -17.98
N THR A 540 -3.29 -55.68 -18.18
CA THR A 540 -3.03 -56.59 -17.05
C THR A 540 -1.77 -56.10 -16.33
N ALA A 541 -1.86 -55.92 -15.01
CA ALA A 541 -0.78 -55.35 -14.22
C ALA A 541 0.53 -56.15 -14.40
N ALA A 542 1.59 -55.45 -14.81
CA ALA A 542 2.86 -56.05 -15.19
C ALA A 542 4.03 -55.32 -14.52
N SER A 543 5.12 -56.04 -14.24
CA SER A 543 6.37 -55.43 -13.74
C SER A 543 7.18 -54.87 -14.91
N ALA A 544 7.43 -53.56 -14.92
CA ALA A 544 8.17 -52.87 -15.97
C ALA A 544 9.09 -51.79 -15.40
N ARG A 545 10.25 -51.60 -16.02
CA ARG A 545 11.16 -50.47 -15.79
C ARG A 545 11.18 -49.52 -16.99
N TYR A 546 11.14 -50.06 -18.20
CA TYR A 546 11.19 -49.28 -19.43
C TYR A 546 9.85 -49.37 -20.15
N ILE A 547 9.35 -48.22 -20.57
CA ILE A 547 8.10 -48.08 -21.33
C ILE A 547 8.45 -47.43 -22.67
N ARG A 548 8.03 -48.02 -23.79
CA ARG A 548 8.29 -47.48 -25.14
C ARG A 548 6.99 -47.26 -25.88
N LEU A 549 6.79 -46.05 -26.37
CA LEU A 549 5.73 -45.67 -27.30
C LEU A 549 6.31 -45.64 -28.72
N ASN A 550 5.72 -46.37 -29.65
CA ASN A 550 6.03 -46.30 -31.08
C ASN A 550 4.80 -45.79 -31.83
N VAL A 551 4.91 -44.67 -32.56
CA VAL A 551 3.82 -44.09 -33.35
C VAL A 551 4.05 -44.44 -34.82
N THR A 552 3.12 -45.23 -35.38
CA THR A 552 3.18 -45.75 -36.75
C THR A 552 2.39 -44.90 -37.74
N THR A 553 1.32 -44.24 -37.29
CA THR A 553 0.57 -43.25 -38.08
C THR A 553 0.48 -41.93 -37.30
N PRO A 554 1.30 -40.92 -37.63
CA PRO A 554 1.47 -39.69 -36.85
C PRO A 554 0.22 -38.82 -36.67
N THR A 555 -0.68 -38.77 -37.65
CA THR A 555 -1.86 -37.89 -37.63
C THR A 555 -3.06 -38.52 -38.33
N GLN A 556 -4.21 -37.84 -38.26
CA GLN A 556 -5.44 -38.22 -38.97
C GLN A 556 -5.54 -37.59 -40.38
N SER A 557 -4.70 -36.59 -40.69
CA SER A 557 -4.78 -35.75 -41.89
C SER A 557 -3.63 -35.94 -42.88
N GLY A 558 -2.66 -36.82 -42.60
CA GLY A 558 -1.48 -37.02 -43.44
C GLY A 558 -0.33 -36.04 -43.19
N ASP A 559 -0.45 -35.19 -42.17
CA ASP A 559 0.70 -34.46 -41.63
C ASP A 559 1.70 -35.47 -41.01
N PRO A 560 3.02 -35.33 -41.27
CA PRO A 560 4.01 -36.36 -40.91
C PRO A 560 4.50 -36.28 -39.46
N ALA A 561 4.20 -35.22 -38.70
CA ALA A 561 4.78 -35.01 -37.38
C ALA A 561 3.96 -35.71 -36.29
N THR A 562 4.61 -36.63 -35.57
CA THR A 562 4.09 -37.20 -34.33
C THR A 562 4.12 -36.12 -33.25
N ARG A 563 3.01 -35.94 -32.53
CA ARG A 563 2.85 -34.91 -31.49
C ARG A 563 2.22 -35.51 -30.23
N ILE A 564 3.01 -35.66 -29.17
CA ILE A 564 2.58 -36.18 -27.86
C ILE A 564 2.85 -35.11 -26.81
N TYR A 565 1.80 -34.63 -26.16
CA TYR A 565 1.88 -33.59 -25.13
C TYR A 565 2.26 -34.14 -23.77
N GLU A 566 1.71 -35.30 -23.38
CA GLU A 566 2.03 -35.97 -22.12
C GLU A 566 1.76 -37.48 -22.28
N PHE A 567 2.62 -38.30 -21.70
CA PHE A 567 2.59 -39.75 -21.70
C PHE A 567 2.68 -40.26 -20.26
N GLU A 568 1.52 -40.53 -19.68
CA GLU A 568 1.38 -40.95 -18.30
C GLU A 568 1.46 -42.47 -18.17
N VAL A 569 2.23 -42.96 -17.19
CA VAL A 569 2.38 -44.39 -16.85
C VAL A 569 1.87 -44.60 -15.42
N ARG A 570 1.01 -45.59 -15.17
CA ARG A 570 0.32 -45.76 -13.89
C ARG A 570 0.26 -47.21 -13.43
#